data_AF-A0A3E1QE04-F1
#
_entry.id   AF-A0A3E1QE04-F1
#
_cell.length_a   1.000
_cell.length_b   1.000
_cell.length_c   1.000
_cell.angle_alpha   90.00
_cell.angle_beta   90.00
_cell.angle_gamma   90.00
#
_symmetry.space_group_name_H-M   'P 1'
#
loop_
_entity.id
_entity.type
_entity.pdbx_description
1 polymer ?
#
loop_
_entity_poly.entity_id
_entity_poly.type
_entity_poly.pdbx_seq_one_letter_code
_entity_poly.pdbx_strand_id
1 'polypeptide(L)'
;MSFLGNKAILDCLKKGKVIEAFEEQRIKNGAYELSLGEQVFLTNSGSKEIKNVEPQGVIHIEPGQFALLLTEETVKIPKDKIAFISIKAKIKFKGLVNVSGFHVDPDFKGKLLFSVYNAGPATIVLKRGDNYFPMWLAELSEKQNYKGTHINQNSIPSSPIEALSQGEFNSPQALMKEIGQSNSRITSLEKDNKANNYIAITALGFVFALLLKLAFDFYALDKGWDKAIEYNKKQVNIDSIINQRLLDKKQLLQEIELLTVKKDNLIKTK
;
A
#
# COMPACT_ATOMS: atom_id res chain seq x y z
N MET A 1 -2.43 -22.54 -46.57
CA MET A 1 -2.23 -23.42 -45.39
C MET A 1 -3.59 -23.91 -44.95
N SER A 2 -3.80 -25.23 -44.92
CA SER A 2 -5.02 -25.84 -44.38
C SER A 2 -4.67 -26.63 -43.11
N PHE A 3 -5.57 -26.60 -42.14
CA PHE A 3 -5.45 -27.44 -40.95
C PHE A 3 -5.93 -28.86 -41.26
N LEU A 4 -5.31 -29.84 -40.61
CA LEU A 4 -5.69 -31.23 -40.71
C LEU A 4 -7.02 -31.51 -39.98
N GLY A 5 -7.92 -32.25 -40.63
CA GLY A 5 -9.12 -32.79 -39.99
C GLY A 5 -8.83 -34.02 -39.13
N ASN A 6 -9.83 -34.49 -38.37
CA ASN A 6 -9.69 -35.60 -37.42
C ASN A 6 -9.04 -36.86 -38.02
N LYS A 7 -9.48 -37.27 -39.22
CA LYS A 7 -8.94 -38.47 -39.91
C LYS A 7 -7.46 -38.31 -40.25
N ALA A 8 -7.07 -37.15 -40.79
CA ALA A 8 -5.69 -36.87 -41.15
C ALA A 8 -4.77 -36.76 -39.92
N ILE A 9 -5.26 -36.19 -38.82
CA ILE A 9 -4.55 -36.18 -37.54
C ILE A 9 -4.37 -37.61 -37.01
N LEU A 10 -5.41 -38.43 -37.03
CA LEU A 10 -5.33 -39.83 -36.60
C LEU A 10 -4.28 -40.59 -37.41
N ASP A 11 -4.26 -40.41 -38.73
CA ASP A 11 -3.24 -40.99 -39.61
C ASP A 11 -1.83 -40.50 -39.25
N CYS A 12 -1.65 -39.21 -38.97
CA CYS A 12 -0.38 -38.65 -38.54
C CYS A 12 0.08 -39.22 -37.19
N LEU A 13 -0.83 -39.36 -36.22
CA LEU A 13 -0.54 -39.93 -34.91
C LEU A 13 -0.12 -41.41 -35.03
N LYS A 14 -0.85 -42.22 -35.82
CA LYS A 14 -0.55 -43.65 -36.04
C LYS A 14 0.73 -43.88 -36.83
N LYS A 15 0.88 -43.21 -37.98
CA LYS A 15 1.96 -43.47 -38.95
C LYS A 15 3.21 -42.64 -38.65
N GLY A 16 3.01 -41.36 -38.33
CA GLY A 16 4.07 -40.38 -38.10
C GLY A 16 4.68 -40.45 -36.70
N LYS A 17 4.07 -41.20 -35.77
CA LYS A 17 4.44 -41.26 -34.35
C LYS A 17 4.58 -39.85 -33.76
N VAL A 18 3.63 -38.97 -34.10
CA VAL A 18 3.61 -37.59 -33.60
C VAL A 18 3.49 -37.56 -32.08
N ILE A 19 2.80 -38.56 -31.51
CA ILE A 19 2.74 -38.83 -30.08
C ILE A 19 2.88 -40.35 -29.92
N GLU A 20 3.79 -40.82 -29.06
CA GLU A 20 4.11 -42.25 -28.96
C GLU A 20 2.95 -43.10 -28.40
N ALA A 21 2.28 -42.60 -27.35
CA ALA A 21 1.13 -43.24 -26.73
C ALA A 21 -0.03 -42.24 -26.70
N PHE A 22 -0.86 -42.27 -27.74
CA PHE A 22 -1.99 -41.35 -27.90
C PHE A 22 -3.33 -42.05 -27.71
N GLU A 23 -4.34 -41.27 -27.37
CA GLU A 23 -5.71 -41.72 -27.13
C GLU A 23 -6.64 -41.17 -28.22
N GLU A 24 -7.27 -42.04 -29.02
CA GLU A 24 -8.09 -41.62 -30.17
C GLU A 24 -9.23 -40.67 -29.78
N GLN A 25 -9.83 -40.86 -28.60
CA GLN A 25 -10.90 -40.02 -28.04
C GLN A 25 -10.48 -38.56 -27.77
N ARG A 26 -9.18 -38.27 -27.75
CA ARG A 26 -8.64 -36.91 -27.56
C ARG A 26 -8.58 -36.13 -28.87
N ILE A 27 -8.89 -36.75 -30.01
CA ILE A 27 -9.01 -36.07 -31.31
C ILE A 27 -10.38 -35.41 -31.40
N LYS A 28 -10.42 -34.08 -31.44
CA LYS A 28 -11.66 -33.29 -31.51
C LYS A 28 -11.47 -32.08 -32.42
N ASN A 29 -12.43 -31.86 -33.32
CA ASN A 29 -12.54 -30.63 -34.13
C ASN A 29 -11.25 -30.25 -34.88
N GLY A 30 -10.54 -31.23 -35.45
CA GLY A 30 -9.29 -31.02 -36.16
C GLY A 30 -8.09 -30.73 -35.24
N ALA A 31 -8.17 -31.07 -33.96
CA ALA A 31 -7.07 -30.98 -33.01
C ALA A 31 -6.90 -32.29 -32.24
N TYR A 32 -5.69 -32.50 -31.72
CA TYR A 32 -5.44 -33.45 -30.63
C TYR A 32 -5.32 -32.67 -29.31
N GLU A 33 -6.08 -33.05 -28.29
CA GLU A 33 -6.04 -32.39 -26.99
C GLU A 33 -4.95 -33.00 -26.10
N LEU A 34 -3.86 -32.26 -25.90
CA LEU A 34 -2.78 -32.62 -24.97
C LEU A 34 -3.19 -32.35 -23.52
N SER A 35 -2.55 -33.07 -22.60
CA SER A 35 -2.85 -33.04 -21.17
C SER A 35 -1.79 -32.33 -20.35
N LEU A 36 -2.20 -31.82 -19.19
CA LEU A 36 -1.26 -31.25 -18.21
C LEU A 36 -0.40 -32.36 -17.60
N GLY A 37 0.91 -32.19 -17.70
CA GLY A 37 1.91 -33.12 -17.20
C GLY A 37 2.26 -32.90 -15.73
N GLU A 38 3.36 -33.54 -15.33
CA GLU A 38 3.79 -33.58 -13.94
C GLU A 38 4.50 -32.33 -13.45
N GLN A 39 5.19 -31.61 -14.33
CA GLN A 39 6.00 -30.47 -13.92
C GLN A 39 5.24 -29.16 -14.09
N VAL A 40 5.20 -28.40 -12.99
CA VAL A 40 4.64 -27.06 -12.95
C VAL A 40 5.55 -26.13 -12.15
N PHE A 41 5.72 -24.90 -12.63
CA PHE A 41 6.35 -23.81 -11.89
C PHE A 41 5.34 -22.69 -11.65
N LEU A 42 5.41 -22.05 -10.48
CA LEU A 42 4.45 -21.04 -10.00
C LEU A 42 5.20 -19.91 -9.31
N THR A 43 5.08 -18.67 -9.80
CA THR A 43 5.90 -17.53 -9.31
C THR A 43 5.66 -17.13 -7.86
N ASN A 44 4.42 -17.20 -7.37
CA ASN A 44 4.05 -16.79 -5.99
C ASN A 44 4.18 -17.90 -4.93
N SER A 45 4.80 -19.04 -5.26
CA SER A 45 5.15 -20.01 -4.21
C SER A 45 6.39 -19.46 -3.50
N GLY A 46 6.42 -19.35 -2.18
CA GLY A 46 7.65 -18.94 -1.45
C GLY A 46 8.91 -19.76 -1.80
N SER A 47 8.75 -20.87 -2.53
CA SER A 47 9.79 -21.65 -3.22
C SER A 47 9.86 -21.33 -4.72
N LYS A 48 11.03 -20.93 -5.24
CA LYS A 48 11.30 -20.75 -6.69
C LYS A 48 11.52 -22.09 -7.43
N GLU A 49 10.86 -23.15 -7.00
CA GLU A 49 11.14 -24.52 -7.40
C GLU A 49 10.08 -25.07 -8.35
N ILE A 50 10.53 -25.96 -9.24
CA ILE A 50 9.63 -26.79 -10.05
C ILE A 50 8.92 -27.77 -9.11
N LYS A 51 7.60 -27.81 -9.17
CA LYS A 51 6.78 -28.78 -8.44
C LYS A 51 6.47 -29.96 -9.36
N ASN A 52 6.75 -31.16 -8.85
CA ASN A 52 6.23 -32.39 -9.44
C ASN A 52 4.85 -32.66 -8.84
N VAL A 53 3.82 -32.65 -9.68
CA VAL A 53 2.43 -32.86 -9.30
C VAL A 53 2.12 -34.34 -9.38
N GLU A 54 1.65 -34.92 -8.28
CA GLU A 54 1.22 -36.32 -8.23
C GLU A 54 0.12 -36.62 -9.26
N PRO A 55 -0.04 -37.88 -9.71
CA PRO A 55 -1.15 -38.27 -10.56
C PRO A 55 -2.49 -37.80 -9.98
N GLN A 56 -3.33 -37.18 -10.83
CA GLN A 56 -4.62 -36.58 -10.42
C GLN A 56 -4.50 -35.41 -9.42
N GLY A 57 -3.28 -34.94 -9.13
CA GLY A 57 -3.00 -33.78 -8.31
C GLY A 57 -3.54 -32.49 -8.91
N VAL A 58 -3.71 -31.49 -8.05
CA VAL A 58 -4.38 -30.23 -8.36
C VAL A 58 -3.41 -29.07 -8.24
N ILE A 59 -3.45 -28.18 -9.23
CA ILE A 59 -2.65 -26.97 -9.34
C ILE A 59 -3.56 -25.77 -9.15
N HIS A 60 -3.16 -24.86 -8.27
CA HIS A 60 -3.85 -23.60 -8.02
C HIS A 60 -3.01 -22.45 -8.58
N ILE A 61 -3.57 -21.74 -9.56
CA ILE A 61 -2.95 -20.55 -10.15
C ILE A 61 -3.74 -19.34 -9.64
N GLU A 62 -3.17 -18.60 -8.70
CA GLU A 62 -3.80 -17.43 -8.07
C GLU A 62 -3.91 -16.24 -9.03
N PRO A 63 -4.84 -15.31 -8.81
CA PRO A 63 -4.90 -14.05 -9.55
C PRO A 63 -3.55 -13.32 -9.58
N GLY A 64 -3.13 -12.93 -10.78
CA GLY A 64 -1.86 -12.24 -10.99
C GLY A 64 -0.61 -13.12 -10.98
N GLN A 65 -0.76 -14.45 -10.92
CA GLN A 65 0.35 -15.39 -10.91
C GLN A 65 0.73 -15.84 -12.33
N PHE A 66 2.03 -15.99 -12.57
CA PHE A 66 2.55 -16.70 -13.73
C PHE A 66 2.77 -18.17 -13.40
N ALA A 67 2.48 -19.03 -14.37
CA ALA A 67 2.76 -20.45 -14.27
C ALA A 67 3.44 -20.96 -15.55
N LEU A 68 4.37 -21.90 -15.38
CA LEU A 68 4.87 -22.72 -16.48
C LEU A 68 4.27 -24.12 -16.34
N LEU A 69 3.57 -24.57 -17.38
CA LEU A 69 2.86 -25.83 -17.42
C LEU A 69 3.50 -26.73 -18.48
N LEU A 70 4.05 -27.85 -18.07
CA LEU A 70 4.59 -28.84 -19.00
C LEU A 70 3.49 -29.84 -19.39
N THR A 71 3.47 -30.27 -20.65
CA THR A 71 2.55 -31.31 -21.13
C THR A 71 2.95 -32.71 -20.67
N GLU A 72 1.98 -33.62 -20.58
CA GLU A 72 2.25 -35.03 -20.29
C GLU A 72 2.84 -35.72 -21.53
N GLU A 73 2.35 -35.37 -22.72
CA GLU A 73 2.79 -35.97 -23.98
C GLU A 73 4.11 -35.38 -24.49
N THR A 74 5.01 -36.26 -24.95
CA THR A 74 6.13 -35.87 -25.82
C THR A 74 5.64 -35.84 -27.26
N VAL A 75 5.71 -34.68 -27.91
CA VAL A 75 5.31 -34.50 -29.30
C VAL A 75 6.52 -34.58 -30.23
N LYS A 76 6.32 -35.10 -31.44
CA LYS A 76 7.29 -35.10 -32.54
C LYS A 76 6.62 -34.57 -33.81
N ILE A 77 6.89 -33.32 -34.16
CA ILE A 77 6.27 -32.69 -35.33
C ILE A 77 6.97 -33.17 -36.61
N PRO A 78 6.24 -33.67 -37.63
CA PRO A 78 6.83 -34.06 -38.90
C PRO A 78 7.50 -32.87 -39.62
N LYS A 79 8.52 -33.14 -40.43
CA LYS A 79 9.29 -32.09 -41.13
C LYS A 79 8.46 -31.26 -42.12
N ASP A 80 7.40 -31.85 -42.63
CA ASP A 80 6.46 -31.28 -43.60
C ASP A 80 5.24 -30.64 -42.93
N LYS A 81 5.23 -30.49 -41.60
CA LYS A 81 4.09 -29.97 -40.84
C LYS A 81 4.54 -28.97 -39.79
N ILE A 82 3.65 -28.04 -39.46
CA ILE A 82 3.77 -27.14 -38.31
C ILE A 82 2.58 -27.41 -37.39
N ALA A 83 2.78 -27.29 -36.08
CA ALA A 83 1.67 -27.38 -35.13
C ALA A 83 1.29 -26.02 -34.58
N PHE A 84 0.02 -25.83 -34.28
CA PHE A 84 -0.51 -24.68 -33.56
C PHE A 84 -1.05 -25.16 -32.22
N ILE A 85 -0.79 -24.41 -31.17
CA ILE A 85 -1.22 -24.74 -29.81
C ILE A 85 -2.06 -23.63 -29.21
N SER A 86 -3.03 -24.03 -28.39
CA SER A 86 -3.81 -23.09 -27.60
C SER A 86 -4.19 -23.73 -26.26
N ILE A 87 -4.97 -23.00 -25.49
CA ILE A 87 -5.62 -23.47 -24.27
C ILE A 87 -7.13 -23.51 -24.54
N LYS A 88 -7.83 -24.50 -23.98
CA LYS A 88 -9.29 -24.62 -24.09
C LYS A 88 -10.00 -23.34 -23.64
N ALA A 89 -11.01 -22.93 -24.41
CA ALA A 89 -11.81 -21.74 -24.14
C ALA A 89 -12.39 -21.69 -22.72
N LYS A 90 -12.87 -22.83 -22.21
CA LYS A 90 -13.39 -22.96 -20.84
C LYS A 90 -12.40 -22.46 -19.76
N ILE A 91 -11.11 -22.66 -19.96
CA ILE A 91 -10.07 -22.21 -19.02
C ILE A 91 -9.65 -20.77 -19.34
N LYS A 92 -9.55 -20.40 -20.62
CA LYS A 92 -9.27 -19.02 -21.04
C LYS A 92 -10.28 -18.02 -20.49
N PHE A 93 -11.57 -18.35 -20.51
CA PHE A 93 -12.62 -17.50 -19.96
C PHE A 93 -12.60 -17.33 -18.45
N LYS A 94 -11.84 -18.16 -17.71
CA LYS A 94 -11.56 -17.92 -16.30
C LYS A 94 -10.48 -16.86 -16.07
N GLY A 95 -9.87 -16.35 -17.15
CA GLY A 95 -8.77 -15.38 -17.12
C GLY A 95 -7.39 -15.99 -17.34
N LEU A 96 -7.28 -17.27 -17.72
CA LEU A 96 -5.98 -17.86 -18.04
C LEU A 96 -5.51 -17.40 -19.43
N VAL A 97 -4.52 -16.52 -19.44
CA VAL A 97 -3.90 -15.98 -20.64
C VAL A 97 -2.71 -16.85 -21.02
N ASN A 98 -2.65 -17.26 -22.30
CA ASN A 98 -1.46 -17.91 -22.83
C ASN A 98 -0.42 -16.85 -23.22
N VAL A 99 0.76 -16.92 -22.62
CA VAL A 99 1.90 -16.01 -22.87
C VAL A 99 2.97 -16.70 -23.72
N SER A 100 2.89 -18.03 -23.88
CA SER A 100 3.79 -18.78 -24.76
C SER A 100 3.59 -18.44 -26.24
N GLY A 101 4.51 -18.92 -27.07
CA GLY A 101 4.30 -19.01 -28.51
C GLY A 101 3.05 -19.82 -28.86
N PHE A 102 2.49 -19.57 -30.04
CA PHE A 102 1.25 -20.18 -30.53
C PHE A 102 1.50 -21.37 -31.48
N HIS A 103 2.75 -21.68 -31.82
CA HIS A 103 3.10 -22.74 -32.75
C HIS A 103 4.26 -23.59 -32.23
N VAL A 104 4.43 -24.76 -32.85
CA VAL A 104 5.53 -25.70 -32.65
C VAL A 104 6.16 -25.96 -34.01
N ASP A 105 7.48 -25.78 -34.08
CA ASP A 105 8.22 -25.88 -35.32
C ASP A 105 8.25 -27.30 -35.91
N PRO A 106 8.45 -27.41 -37.24
CA PRO A 106 8.67 -28.70 -37.90
C PRO A 106 9.91 -29.40 -37.37
N ASP A 107 9.88 -30.73 -37.31
CA ASP A 107 10.96 -31.58 -36.76
C ASP A 107 11.25 -31.38 -35.26
N PHE A 108 10.46 -30.57 -34.55
CA PHE A 108 10.55 -30.46 -33.10
C PHE A 108 10.21 -31.80 -32.43
N LYS A 109 10.97 -32.17 -31.40
CA LYS A 109 10.68 -33.32 -30.54
C LYS A 109 10.80 -32.91 -29.07
N GLY A 110 9.80 -33.15 -28.25
CA GLY A 110 9.82 -32.84 -26.82
C GLY A 110 8.43 -32.63 -26.22
N LYS A 111 8.36 -32.45 -24.91
CA LYS A 111 7.18 -31.95 -24.21
C LYS A 111 7.03 -30.45 -24.44
N LEU A 112 5.80 -30.02 -24.68
CA LEU A 112 5.44 -28.62 -24.87
C LEU A 112 5.32 -27.89 -23.54
N LEU A 113 5.89 -26.69 -23.48
CA LEU A 113 5.88 -25.79 -22.34
C LEU A 113 4.92 -24.63 -22.59
N PHE A 114 3.92 -24.47 -21.72
CA PHE A 114 2.98 -23.35 -21.75
C PHE A 114 3.33 -22.37 -20.64
N SER A 115 3.68 -21.14 -21.01
CA SER A 115 3.74 -20.01 -20.08
C SER A 115 2.37 -19.35 -20.03
N VAL A 116 1.78 -19.27 -18.84
CA VAL A 116 0.44 -18.75 -18.64
C VAL A 116 0.39 -17.72 -17.51
N TYR A 117 -0.58 -16.81 -17.59
CA TYR A 117 -0.83 -15.79 -16.59
C TYR A 117 -2.30 -15.79 -16.20
N ASN A 118 -2.61 -15.78 -14.90
CA ASN A 118 -3.98 -15.62 -14.44
C ASN A 118 -4.34 -14.13 -14.35
N ALA A 119 -4.97 -13.60 -15.40
CA ALA A 119 -5.53 -12.25 -15.42
C ALA A 119 -6.95 -12.18 -14.80
N GLY A 120 -7.50 -13.32 -14.39
CA GLY A 120 -8.82 -13.41 -13.80
C GLY A 120 -8.84 -12.96 -12.33
N PRO A 121 -10.03 -12.68 -11.78
CA PRO A 121 -10.19 -12.25 -10.39
C PRO A 121 -10.16 -13.43 -9.39
N ALA A 122 -10.19 -14.68 -9.85
CA ALA A 122 -10.30 -15.87 -9.02
C ALA A 122 -9.19 -16.89 -9.31
N THR A 123 -8.88 -17.74 -8.32
CA THR A 123 -7.93 -18.83 -8.46
C THR A 123 -8.39 -19.83 -9.52
N ILE A 124 -7.52 -20.13 -10.48
CA ILE A 124 -7.76 -21.12 -11.53
C ILE A 124 -7.19 -22.45 -11.06
N VAL A 125 -8.07 -23.45 -11.01
CA VAL A 125 -7.75 -24.80 -10.57
C VAL A 125 -7.60 -25.70 -11.81
N LEU A 126 -6.44 -26.31 -11.97
CA LEU A 126 -6.13 -27.28 -13.03
C LEU A 126 -5.77 -28.63 -12.40
N LYS A 127 -6.04 -29.73 -13.10
CA LYS A 127 -5.72 -31.07 -12.64
C LYS A 127 -4.70 -31.73 -13.57
N ARG A 128 -3.67 -32.38 -13.02
CA ARG A 128 -2.76 -33.20 -13.83
C ARG A 128 -3.53 -34.29 -14.57
N GLY A 129 -3.19 -34.51 -15.83
CA GLY A 129 -3.81 -35.50 -16.72
C GLY A 129 -5.06 -35.01 -17.45
N ASP A 130 -5.64 -33.87 -17.06
CA ASP A 130 -6.75 -33.28 -17.80
C ASP A 130 -6.27 -32.67 -19.13
N ASN A 131 -7.13 -32.79 -20.15
CA ASN A 131 -6.84 -32.31 -21.50
C ASN A 131 -7.12 -30.80 -21.60
N TYR A 132 -6.10 -29.95 -21.57
CA TYR A 132 -6.26 -28.49 -21.64
C TYR A 132 -5.75 -27.87 -22.93
N PHE A 133 -4.87 -28.55 -23.67
CA PHE A 133 -4.08 -27.91 -24.72
C PHE A 133 -4.40 -28.52 -26.10
N PRO A 134 -5.38 -27.96 -26.84
CA PRO A 134 -5.59 -28.37 -28.22
C PRO A 134 -4.37 -28.04 -29.08
N MET A 135 -3.96 -29.02 -29.89
CA MET A 135 -2.91 -28.91 -30.89
C MET A 135 -3.47 -29.21 -32.28
N TRP A 136 -3.39 -28.25 -33.19
CA TRP A 136 -3.75 -28.43 -34.61
C TRP A 136 -2.49 -28.63 -35.42
N LEU A 137 -2.57 -29.40 -36.50
CA LEU A 137 -1.49 -29.57 -37.47
C LEU A 137 -1.86 -28.89 -38.78
N ALA A 138 -0.87 -28.27 -39.43
CA ALA A 138 -1.01 -27.69 -40.76
C ALA A 138 0.13 -28.18 -41.67
N GLU A 139 -0.19 -28.35 -42.95
CA GLU A 139 0.78 -28.78 -43.96
C GLU A 139 1.72 -27.63 -44.35
N LEU A 140 2.99 -27.97 -44.54
CA LEU A 140 4.00 -27.13 -45.16
C LEU A 140 4.25 -27.56 -46.60
N SER A 141 4.52 -26.59 -47.47
CA SER A 141 4.92 -26.86 -48.85
C SER A 141 6.31 -27.48 -48.96
N GLU A 142 7.14 -27.30 -47.94
CA GLU A 142 8.53 -27.74 -47.93
C GLU A 142 8.91 -28.29 -46.55
N LYS A 143 9.82 -29.28 -46.54
CA LYS A 143 10.34 -29.86 -45.31
C LYS A 143 11.30 -28.89 -44.64
N GLN A 144 11.13 -28.71 -43.33
CA GLN A 144 12.00 -27.92 -42.48
C GLN A 144 12.61 -28.78 -41.37
N ASN A 145 13.80 -28.39 -40.90
CA ASN A 145 14.46 -29.02 -39.76
C ASN A 145 14.47 -28.03 -38.59
N TYR A 146 14.20 -28.54 -37.39
CA TYR A 146 14.29 -27.77 -36.17
C TYR A 146 15.75 -27.45 -35.85
N LYS A 147 16.06 -26.16 -35.65
CA LYS A 147 17.40 -25.67 -35.31
C LYS A 147 17.44 -24.94 -33.95
N GLY A 148 16.45 -25.14 -33.11
CA GLY A 148 16.38 -24.52 -31.79
C GLY A 148 17.03 -25.36 -30.69
N THR A 149 17.06 -24.79 -29.49
CA THR A 149 17.72 -25.37 -28.30
C THR A 149 16.82 -26.30 -27.48
N HIS A 150 15.52 -26.37 -27.78
CA HIS A 150 14.53 -27.12 -26.99
C HIS A 150 14.30 -28.56 -27.48
N ILE A 151 15.24 -29.11 -28.26
CA ILE A 151 15.11 -30.48 -28.78
C ILE A 151 15.20 -31.50 -27.63
N ASN A 152 14.34 -32.52 -27.67
CA ASN A 152 14.15 -33.52 -26.62
C ASN A 152 13.86 -32.93 -25.22
N GLN A 153 13.22 -31.77 -25.15
CA GLN A 153 12.81 -31.16 -23.88
C GLN A 153 11.86 -32.11 -23.12
N ASN A 154 12.27 -32.56 -21.93
CA ASN A 154 11.47 -33.45 -21.09
C ASN A 154 11.12 -32.84 -19.72
N SER A 155 11.63 -31.64 -19.42
CA SER A 155 11.41 -30.91 -18.19
C SER A 155 11.25 -29.42 -18.46
N ILE A 156 10.78 -28.66 -17.46
CA ILE A 156 10.78 -27.20 -17.53
C ILE A 156 12.25 -26.71 -17.54
N PRO A 157 12.69 -25.95 -18.56
CA PRO A 157 14.05 -25.42 -18.62
C PRO A 157 14.27 -24.31 -17.58
N SER A 158 15.51 -24.12 -17.13
CA SER A 158 15.84 -23.11 -16.10
C SER A 158 15.69 -21.67 -16.59
N SER A 159 16.00 -21.40 -17.86
CA SER A 159 16.00 -20.03 -18.40
C SER A 159 14.66 -19.28 -18.24
N PRO A 160 13.48 -19.87 -18.57
CA PRO A 160 12.19 -19.24 -18.27
C PRO A 160 11.92 -19.06 -16.76
N ILE A 161 12.40 -19.97 -15.92
CA ILE A 161 12.27 -19.86 -14.46
C ILE A 161 13.08 -18.68 -13.97
N GLU A 162 14.33 -18.53 -14.43
CA GLU A 162 15.20 -17.40 -14.10
C GLU A 162 14.56 -16.07 -14.51
N ALA A 163 14.05 -15.97 -15.75
CA ALA A 163 13.37 -14.77 -16.24
C ALA A 163 12.12 -14.41 -15.41
N LEU A 164 11.33 -15.42 -15.01
CA LEU A 164 10.15 -15.22 -14.16
C LEU A 164 10.49 -15.07 -12.65
N SER A 165 11.73 -15.33 -12.27
CA SER A 165 12.21 -15.21 -10.89
C SER A 165 13.03 -13.95 -10.63
N GLN A 166 13.43 -13.25 -11.70
CA GLN A 166 14.16 -11.98 -11.67
C GLN A 166 13.15 -10.82 -11.62
N GLY A 167 12.67 -10.52 -10.41
CA GLY A 167 11.80 -9.38 -10.14
C GLY A 167 10.75 -9.67 -9.08
N GLU A 168 10.31 -8.65 -8.37
CA GLU A 168 9.08 -8.71 -7.58
C GLU A 168 7.89 -8.59 -8.54
N PHE A 169 7.27 -9.72 -8.88
CA PHE A 169 6.00 -9.72 -9.61
C PHE A 169 4.88 -9.24 -8.68
N ASN A 170 4.73 -7.93 -8.56
CA ASN A 170 3.61 -7.33 -7.86
C ASN A 170 2.38 -7.40 -8.77
N SER A 171 1.46 -8.33 -8.48
CA SER A 171 0.17 -8.36 -9.17
C SER A 171 -0.62 -7.07 -8.92
N PRO A 172 -1.51 -6.65 -9.83
CA PRO A 172 -2.40 -5.50 -9.58
C PRO A 172 -3.16 -5.60 -8.25
N GLN A 173 -3.51 -6.81 -7.82
CA GLN A 173 -4.16 -7.08 -6.55
C GLN A 173 -3.22 -6.84 -5.36
N ALA A 174 -1.95 -7.29 -5.44
CA ALA A 174 -0.94 -7.00 -4.44
C ALA A 174 -0.71 -5.48 -4.31
N LEU A 175 -0.61 -4.78 -5.45
CA LEU A 175 -0.49 -3.33 -5.48
C LEU A 175 -1.70 -2.63 -4.83
N MET A 176 -2.91 -3.09 -5.13
CA MET A 176 -4.12 -2.50 -4.54
C MET A 176 -4.18 -2.72 -3.02
N LYS A 177 -3.70 -3.86 -2.53
CA LYS A 177 -3.57 -4.13 -1.09
C LYS A 177 -2.56 -3.18 -0.43
N GLU A 178 -1.38 -2.99 -1.03
CA GLU A 178 -0.35 -2.05 -0.55
C GLU A 178 -0.85 -0.59 -0.56
N ILE A 179 -1.58 -0.18 -1.61
CA ILE A 179 -2.21 1.15 -1.68
C ILE A 179 -3.24 1.32 -0.55
N GLY A 180 -4.08 0.32 -0.33
CA GLY A 180 -5.07 0.35 0.77
C GLY A 180 -4.41 0.47 2.15
N GLN A 181 -3.34 -0.29 2.38
CA GLN A 181 -2.56 -0.20 3.63
C GLN A 181 -1.89 1.17 3.78
N SER A 182 -1.29 1.69 2.70
CA SER A 182 -0.68 3.03 2.69
C SER A 182 -1.69 4.13 3.00
N ASN A 183 -2.87 4.08 2.39
CA ASN A 183 -3.96 5.02 2.68
C ASN A 183 -4.38 4.97 4.15
N SER A 184 -4.50 3.78 4.73
CA SER A 184 -4.84 3.65 6.16
C SER A 184 -3.79 4.27 7.09
N ARG A 185 -2.51 4.11 6.77
CA ARG A 185 -1.39 4.73 7.50
C ARG A 185 -1.39 6.25 7.37
N ILE A 186 -1.65 6.77 6.17
CA ILE A 186 -1.80 8.22 5.94
C ILE A 186 -2.92 8.77 6.80
N THR A 187 -4.10 8.11 6.81
CA THR A 187 -5.23 8.57 7.63
C THR A 187 -4.93 8.55 9.13
N SER A 188 -4.16 7.59 9.64
CA SER A 188 -3.73 7.62 11.05
C SER A 188 -2.76 8.76 11.33
N LEU A 189 -1.78 9.00 10.46
CA LEU A 189 -0.82 10.09 10.61
C LEU A 189 -1.50 11.46 10.53
N GLU A 190 -2.47 11.65 9.65
CA GLU A 190 -3.26 12.88 9.57
C GLU A 190 -4.04 13.16 10.86
N LYS A 191 -4.62 12.12 11.48
CA LYS A 191 -5.32 12.23 12.77
C LYS A 191 -4.35 12.60 13.90
N ASP A 192 -3.21 11.94 13.99
CA ASP A 192 -2.20 12.19 15.01
C ASP A 192 -1.62 13.61 14.87
N ASN A 193 -1.31 14.02 13.63
CA ASN A 193 -0.84 15.39 13.35
C ASN A 193 -1.90 16.43 13.70
N LYS A 194 -3.18 16.19 13.39
CA LYS A 194 -4.27 17.09 13.78
C LYS A 194 -4.38 17.20 15.30
N ALA A 195 -4.34 16.08 16.02
CA ALA A 195 -4.38 16.08 17.48
C ALA A 195 -3.19 16.84 18.10
N ASN A 196 -1.97 16.58 17.62
CA ASN A 196 -0.77 17.29 18.06
C ASN A 196 -0.84 18.79 17.77
N ASN A 197 -1.36 19.17 16.60
CA ASN A 197 -1.55 20.59 16.26
C ASN A 197 -2.59 21.26 17.18
N TYR A 198 -3.70 20.59 17.50
CA TYR A 198 -4.66 21.10 18.48
C TYR A 198 -4.01 21.31 19.85
N ILE A 199 -3.26 20.33 20.35
CA ILE A 199 -2.55 20.42 21.63
C ILE A 199 -1.58 21.61 21.62
N ALA A 200 -0.79 21.76 20.56
CA ALA A 200 0.16 22.86 20.41
C ALA A 200 -0.53 24.24 20.40
N ILE A 201 -1.60 24.39 19.61
CA ILE A 201 -2.38 25.63 19.53
C ILE A 201 -3.03 25.95 20.89
N THR A 202 -3.61 24.96 21.56
CA THR A 202 -4.21 25.14 22.89
C THR A 202 -3.16 25.52 23.93
N ALA A 203 -1.99 24.86 23.94
CA ALA A 203 -0.90 25.21 24.84
C ALA A 203 -0.39 26.64 24.61
N LEU A 204 -0.20 27.05 23.36
CA LEU A 204 0.15 28.43 22.99
C LEU A 204 -0.91 29.43 23.49
N GLY A 205 -2.19 29.11 23.34
CA GLY A 205 -3.29 29.93 23.85
C GLY A 205 -3.25 30.10 25.37
N PHE A 206 -2.99 29.02 26.12
CA PHE A 206 -2.83 29.09 27.57
C PHE A 206 -1.63 29.95 28.00
N VAL A 207 -0.48 29.79 27.34
CA VAL A 207 0.71 30.60 27.62
C VAL A 207 0.43 32.08 27.35
N PHE A 208 -0.23 32.40 26.24
CA PHE A 208 -0.60 33.77 25.90
C PHE A 208 -1.56 34.38 26.94
N ALA A 209 -2.58 33.63 27.37
CA ALA A 209 -3.51 34.07 28.41
C ALA A 209 -2.81 34.33 29.76
N LEU A 210 -1.85 33.47 30.14
CA LEU A 210 -1.03 33.66 31.34
C LEU A 210 -0.17 34.94 31.25
N LEU A 211 0.45 35.20 30.10
CA LEU A 211 1.24 36.41 29.87
C LEU A 211 0.39 37.68 29.96
N LEU A 212 -0.81 37.67 29.35
CA LEU A 212 -1.75 38.79 29.46
C LEU A 212 -2.18 39.03 30.91
N LYS A 213 -2.48 37.96 31.67
CA LYS A 213 -2.85 38.04 33.08
C LYS A 213 -1.73 38.63 33.93
N LEU A 214 -0.49 38.17 33.73
CA LEU A 214 0.68 38.72 34.41
C LEU A 214 0.92 40.20 34.09
N ALA A 215 0.77 40.59 32.83
CA ALA A 215 0.90 41.99 32.41
C ALA A 215 -0.17 42.88 33.07
N PHE A 216 -1.41 42.41 33.13
CA PHE A 216 -2.51 43.11 33.80
C PHE A 216 -2.28 43.23 35.31
N ASP A 217 -1.89 42.14 35.98
CA ASP A 217 -1.58 42.15 37.41
C ASP A 217 -0.46 43.13 37.72
N PHE A 218 0.60 43.17 36.90
CA PHE A 218 1.71 44.10 37.05
C PHE A 218 1.26 45.57 36.88
N TYR A 219 0.45 45.85 35.86
CA TYR A 219 -0.14 47.18 35.65
C TYR A 219 -1.03 47.62 36.82
N ALA A 220 -1.86 46.70 37.34
CA ALA A 220 -2.74 46.98 38.47
C ALA A 220 -1.95 47.23 39.77
N LEU A 221 -0.87 46.49 40.01
CA LEU A 221 0.02 46.68 41.15
C LEU A 221 0.72 48.04 41.10
N ASP A 222 1.28 48.43 39.95
CA ASP A 222 1.93 49.72 39.73
C ASP A 222 0.97 50.89 39.98
N LYS A 223 -0.21 50.85 39.35
CA LYS A 223 -1.30 51.82 39.60
C LYS A 223 -1.77 51.84 41.05
N GLY A 224 -1.76 50.70 41.73
CA GLY A 224 -2.11 50.57 43.13
C GLY A 224 -1.08 51.22 44.05
N TRP A 225 0.21 51.02 43.76
CA TRP A 225 1.34 51.64 44.46
C TRP A 225 1.32 53.17 44.32
N ASP A 226 1.10 53.69 43.11
CA ASP A 226 1.00 55.13 42.87
C ASP A 226 -0.12 55.78 43.71
N LYS A 227 -1.30 55.16 43.73
CA LYS A 227 -2.43 55.63 44.55
C LYS A 227 -2.12 55.59 46.04
N ALA A 228 -1.41 54.56 46.52
CA ALA A 228 -1.03 54.46 47.92
C ALA A 228 -0.04 55.56 48.33
N ILE A 229 0.95 55.87 47.48
CA ILE A 229 1.88 56.98 47.69
C ILE A 229 1.11 58.32 47.73
N GLU A 230 0.18 58.53 46.80
CA GLU A 230 -0.65 59.75 46.78
C GLU A 230 -1.50 59.89 48.05
N TYR A 231 -2.12 58.79 48.50
CA TYR A 231 -2.93 58.77 49.72
C TYR A 231 -2.08 59.08 50.96
N ASN A 232 -0.90 58.46 51.08
CA ASN A 232 0.03 58.72 52.18
C ASN A 232 0.50 60.18 52.17
N LYS A 233 0.77 60.77 51.01
CA LYS A 233 1.14 62.19 50.89
C LYS A 233 0.00 63.12 51.33
N LYS A 234 -1.25 62.79 51.00
CA LYS A 234 -2.43 63.54 51.47
C LYS A 234 -2.61 63.42 52.98
N GLN A 235 -2.45 62.22 53.54
CA GLN A 235 -2.52 61.98 54.99
C GLN A 235 -1.47 62.80 55.74
N VAL A 236 -0.20 62.74 55.33
CA VAL A 236 0.89 63.53 55.93
C VAL A 236 0.59 65.05 55.85
N ASN A 237 0.05 65.52 54.74
CA ASN A 237 -0.33 66.93 54.60
C ASN A 237 -1.48 67.32 55.53
N ILE A 238 -2.51 66.47 55.65
CA ILE A 238 -3.63 66.69 56.57
C ILE A 238 -3.14 66.70 58.02
N ASP A 239 -2.29 65.75 58.41
CA ASP A 239 -1.71 65.68 59.75
C ASP A 239 -0.88 66.93 60.07
N SER A 240 -0.11 67.43 59.11
CA SER A 240 0.64 68.69 59.24
C SER A 240 -0.30 69.89 59.48
N ILE A 241 -1.38 70.00 58.71
CA ILE A 241 -2.38 71.07 58.86
C ILE A 241 -3.06 70.98 60.23
N ILE A 242 -3.43 69.77 60.68
CA ILE A 242 -4.05 69.56 62.00
C ILE A 242 -3.10 69.99 63.12
N ASN A 243 -1.84 69.57 63.05
CA ASN A 243 -0.82 69.93 64.04
C ASN A 243 -0.58 71.44 64.10
N GLN A 244 -0.56 72.12 62.95
CA GLN A 244 -0.42 73.58 62.89
C GLN A 244 -1.63 74.28 63.54
N ARG A 245 -2.86 73.87 63.21
CA ARG A 245 -4.07 74.43 63.83
C ARG A 245 -4.13 74.20 65.33
N LEU A 246 -3.62 73.07 65.83
CA LEU A 246 -3.51 72.80 67.26
C LEU A 246 -2.52 73.76 67.94
N LEU A 247 -1.42 74.10 67.26
CA LEU A 247 -0.45 75.07 67.76
C LEU A 247 -1.05 76.49 67.81
N ASP A 248 -1.69 76.93 66.74
CA ASP A 248 -2.37 78.24 66.67
C ASP A 248 -3.44 78.35 67.77
N LYS A 249 -4.21 77.29 67.99
CA LYS A 249 -5.20 77.22 69.09
C LYS A 249 -4.54 77.38 70.45
N LYS A 250 -3.39 76.73 70.69
CA LYS A 250 -2.64 76.87 71.97
C LYS A 250 -2.15 78.30 72.16
N GLN A 251 -1.63 78.95 71.12
CA GLN A 251 -1.18 80.35 71.19
C GLN A 251 -2.34 81.30 71.51
N LEU A 252 -3.48 81.15 70.84
CA LEU A 252 -4.68 81.95 71.12
C LEU A 252 -5.18 81.78 72.56
N LEU A 253 -5.14 80.55 73.09
CA LEU A 253 -5.52 80.31 74.49
C LEU A 253 -4.57 81.03 75.46
N GLN A 254 -3.26 81.00 75.21
CA GLN A 254 -2.29 81.75 76.00
C GLN A 254 -2.52 83.27 75.92
N GLU A 255 -2.85 83.79 74.74
CA GLU A 255 -3.13 85.21 74.55
C GLU A 255 -4.43 85.63 75.27
N ILE A 256 -5.48 84.82 75.20
CA ILE A 256 -6.73 85.03 75.95
C ILE A 256 -6.46 85.03 77.46
N GLU A 257 -5.64 84.10 77.95
CA GLU A 257 -5.26 84.02 79.36
C GLU A 257 -4.51 85.29 79.80
N LEU A 258 -3.53 85.75 79.02
CA LEU A 258 -2.81 87.01 79.27
C LEU A 258 -3.74 88.23 79.26
N LEU A 259 -4.68 88.31 78.32
CA LEU A 259 -5.67 89.39 78.26
C LEU A 259 -6.63 89.36 79.44
N THR A 260 -7.01 88.17 79.90
CA THR A 260 -7.87 87.98 81.08
C THR A 260 -7.15 88.47 82.34
N VAL A 261 -5.89 88.08 82.53
CA VAL A 261 -5.03 88.58 83.62
C VAL A 261 -4.88 90.10 83.57
N LYS A 262 -4.66 90.68 82.37
CA LYS A 262 -4.53 92.13 82.19
C LYS A 262 -5.83 92.87 82.50
N LYS A 263 -6.98 92.32 82.09
CA LYS A 263 -8.32 92.84 82.41
C LYS A 263 -8.58 92.79 83.92
N ASP A 264 -8.27 91.69 84.59
CA ASP A 264 -8.45 91.54 86.04
C ASP A 264 -7.59 92.54 86.83
N ASN A 265 -6.37 92.81 86.36
CA ASN A 265 -5.51 93.85 86.94
C ASN A 265 -6.07 95.27 86.73
N LEU A 266 -6.70 95.56 85.59
CA LEU A 266 -7.35 96.85 85.30
C LEU A 266 -8.62 97.08 86.13
N ILE A 267 -9.36 96.01 86.46
CA ILE A 267 -10.56 96.08 87.31
C ILE A 267 -10.19 96.34 88.78
N LYS A 268 -9.03 95.85 89.25
CA LYS A 268 -8.54 96.10 90.62
C LYS A 268 -7.99 97.52 90.85
N THR A 269 -7.83 98.33 89.81
CA THR A 269 -7.31 99.71 89.89
C THR A 269 -8.39 100.79 89.80
N LYS A 270 -9.68 100.43 89.91
CA LYS A 270 -10.79 101.38 90.06
C LYS A 270 -11.40 101.30 91.45
#